data_AF-A0A8J7XQH8-F1
#
_entry.id   AF-A0A8J7XQH8-F1
#
_cell.length_a   1.000
_cell.length_b   1.000
_cell.length_c   1.000
_cell.angle_alpha   90.00
_cell.angle_beta   90.00
_cell.angle_gamma   90.00
#
_symmetry.space_group_name_H-M   'P 1'
#
loop_
_entity.id
_entity.type
_entity.pdbx_description
1 polymer ?
#
loop_
_entity_poly.entity_id
_entity_poly.type
_entity_poly.pdbx_seq_one_letter_code
_entity_poly.pdbx_strand_id
1 'polypeptide(L)'
;TVRAEDSPGFIVNRILLPTLNEAMKLVDSGVASKEDVDKAMMLGANFPMGPFALADYVGLDVALAAITTIYNAFGDYYKPSESLKKLVENGNLGMKTGKGFYEYTK
;
A
#
# COMPACT_ATOMS: atom_id res chain seq x y z
N THR A 1 -6.10 24.66 -9.18
CA THR A 1 -5.88 23.37 -9.88
C THR A 1 -4.46 22.90 -9.60
N VAL A 2 -4.21 21.59 -9.61
CA VAL A 2 -2.88 20.99 -9.39
C VAL A 2 -2.28 20.64 -10.75
N ARG A 3 -0.98 20.88 -10.97
CA ARG A 3 -0.25 20.56 -12.22
C ARG A 3 0.88 19.57 -11.93
N ALA A 4 1.10 18.61 -12.83
CA ALA A 4 2.16 17.61 -12.73
C ALA A 4 2.81 17.41 -14.11
N GLU A 5 4.12 17.26 -14.13
CA GLU A 5 4.85 16.77 -15.31
C GLU A 5 4.63 15.26 -15.48
N ASP A 6 4.79 14.77 -16.71
CA ASP A 6 4.66 13.34 -16.98
C ASP A 6 5.82 12.55 -16.36
N SER A 7 5.50 11.75 -15.35
CA SER A 7 6.45 10.95 -14.58
C SER A 7 5.74 9.77 -13.92
N PRO A 8 6.37 8.58 -13.82
CA PRO A 8 5.72 7.41 -13.23
C PRO A 8 5.21 7.65 -11.80
N GLY A 9 3.88 7.58 -11.64
CA GLY A 9 3.18 7.82 -10.39
C GLY A 9 2.71 9.26 -10.17
N PHE A 10 3.00 10.18 -11.09
CA PHE A 10 2.69 11.60 -11.00
C PHE A 10 3.01 12.18 -9.62
N ILE A 11 2.06 12.86 -8.97
CA ILE A 11 2.24 13.42 -7.61
C ILE A 11 1.73 12.43 -6.57
N VAL A 12 0.45 12.07 -6.62
CA VAL A 12 -0.23 11.37 -5.53
C VAL A 12 0.29 9.93 -5.37
N ASN A 13 0.25 9.13 -6.43
CA ASN A 13 0.69 7.73 -6.36
C ASN A 13 2.19 7.62 -6.06
N ARG A 14 2.97 8.63 -6.47
CA ARG A 14 4.40 8.69 -6.23
C ARG A 14 4.77 8.93 -4.77
N ILE A 15 3.88 9.55 -3.99
CA ILE A 15 4.04 9.75 -2.54
C ILE A 15 3.34 8.62 -1.78
N LEU A 16 2.09 8.31 -2.17
CA LEU A 16 1.23 7.40 -1.44
C LEU A 16 1.74 5.95 -1.48
N LEU A 17 2.05 5.41 -2.67
CA LEU A 17 2.39 3.98 -2.79
C LEU A 17 3.66 3.62 -2.01
N PRO A 18 4.74 4.42 -2.00
CA PRO A 18 5.87 4.18 -1.11
C PRO A 18 5.50 4.21 0.37
N THR A 19 4.63 5.13 0.81
CA THR A 19 4.17 5.17 2.21
C THR A 19 3.43 3.88 2.58
N LEU A 20 2.52 3.40 1.74
CA LEU A 20 1.82 2.13 1.97
C LEU A 20 2.78 0.95 1.97
N ASN A 21 3.68 0.90 0.98
CA ASN A 21 4.65 -0.17 0.83
C ASN A 21 5.68 -0.21 1.98
N GLU A 22 6.05 0.94 2.54
CA GLU A 22 6.95 1.03 3.69
C GLU A 22 6.25 0.54 4.96
N ALA A 23 4.98 0.88 5.17
CA ALA A 23 4.18 0.32 6.26
C ALA A 23 4.14 -1.21 6.19
N MET A 24 3.97 -1.77 4.98
CA MET A 24 4.02 -3.22 4.76
C MET A 24 5.38 -3.82 5.09
N LYS A 25 6.49 -3.20 4.65
CA LYS A 25 7.86 -3.67 4.96
C LYS A 25 8.18 -3.62 6.46
N LEU A 26 7.69 -2.59 7.15
CA LEU A 26 7.81 -2.46 8.61
C LEU A 26 7.12 -3.64 9.32
N VAL A 27 5.94 -4.04 8.86
CA VAL A 27 5.24 -5.22 9.40
C VAL A 27 5.93 -6.52 8.98
N ASP A 28 6.39 -6.64 7.73
CA ASP A 28 7.14 -7.81 7.24
C ASP A 28 8.42 -8.07 8.07
N SER A 29 9.05 -7.01 8.58
CA SER A 29 10.22 -7.09 9.46
C SER A 29 9.89 -7.32 10.95
N GLY A 30 8.61 -7.42 11.31
CA GLY A 30 8.16 -7.73 12.67
C GLY A 30 8.21 -6.57 13.65
N VAL A 31 8.33 -5.32 13.19
CA VAL A 31 8.43 -4.14 14.07
C VAL A 31 7.11 -3.87 14.80
N ALA A 32 5.97 -4.07 14.15
CA ALA A 32 4.65 -3.84 14.72
C ALA A 32 3.58 -4.70 14.03
N SER A 33 2.40 -4.80 14.64
CA SER A 33 1.22 -5.37 13.99
C SER A 33 0.64 -4.41 12.95
N LYS A 34 -0.06 -4.93 11.93
CA LYS A 34 -0.74 -4.09 10.93
C LYS A 34 -1.79 -3.17 11.59
N GLU A 35 -2.48 -3.66 12.62
CA GLU A 35 -3.44 -2.91 13.42
C GLU A 35 -2.81 -1.72 14.14
N ASP A 36 -1.64 -1.92 14.78
CA ASP A 36 -0.93 -0.85 15.47
C ASP A 36 -0.36 0.18 14.49
N VAL A 37 0.14 -0.26 13.33
CA VAL A 37 0.60 0.67 12.28
C VAL A 37 -0.55 1.52 11.75
N ASP A 38 -1.71 0.91 11.46
CA ASP A 38 -2.90 1.65 11.04
C ASP A 38 -3.32 2.67 12.10
N LYS A 39 -3.38 2.25 13.36
CA LYS A 39 -3.73 3.14 14.48
C LYS A 39 -2.70 4.27 14.66
N ALA A 40 -1.40 3.97 14.58
CA ALA A 40 -0.34 4.95 14.71
C ALA A 40 -0.37 5.99 13.60
N MET A 41 -0.62 5.58 12.35
CA MET A 41 -0.71 6.52 11.22
C MET A 41 -1.98 7.37 11.30
N MET A 42 -3.09 6.80 11.75
CA MET A 42 -4.32 7.58 11.95
C MET A 42 -4.20 8.59 13.10
N LEU A 43 -3.70 8.17 14.26
CA LEU A 43 -3.65 9.03 15.45
C LEU A 43 -2.42 9.94 15.49
N GLY A 44 -1.29 9.47 14.98
CA GLY A 44 -0.01 10.19 15.03
C GLY A 44 0.24 11.06 13.80
N ALA A 45 -0.05 10.55 12.60
CA ALA A 45 0.13 11.29 11.34
C ALA A 45 -1.18 11.91 10.81
N ASN A 46 -2.28 11.76 11.55
CA ASN A 46 -3.61 12.27 11.19
C ASN A 46 -4.11 11.78 9.83
N PHE A 47 -3.76 10.54 9.46
CA PHE A 47 -4.32 9.92 8.27
C PHE A 47 -5.80 9.60 8.51
N PRO A 48 -6.70 9.86 7.54
CA PRO A 48 -8.12 9.54 7.69
C PRO A 48 -8.38 8.02 7.72
N MET A 49 -7.45 7.23 7.19
CA MET A 49 -7.50 5.77 7.14
C MET A 49 -6.07 5.24 7.23
N GLY A 50 -5.88 4.16 8.00
CA GLY A 50 -4.57 3.52 8.13
C GLY A 50 -4.06 2.95 6.78
N PRO A 51 -2.74 2.86 6.58
CA PRO A 51 -2.16 2.38 5.32
C PRO A 51 -2.63 1.00 4.87
N PHE A 52 -2.83 0.04 5.78
CA PHE A 52 -3.29 -1.31 5.42
C PHE A 52 -4.76 -1.29 4.99
N ALA A 53 -5.62 -0.64 5.79
CA ALA A 53 -7.02 -0.47 5.42
C ALA A 53 -7.18 0.30 4.11
N LEU A 54 -6.36 1.33 3.87
CA LEU A 54 -6.35 2.10 2.64
C LEU A 54 -5.86 1.27 1.44
N ALA A 55 -4.83 0.43 1.61
CA ALA A 55 -4.37 -0.46 0.56
C ALA A 55 -5.46 -1.46 0.15
N ASP A 56 -6.16 -2.04 1.12
CA ASP A 56 -7.29 -2.96 0.87
C ASP A 56 -8.49 -2.26 0.22
N TYR A 57 -8.70 -0.97 0.52
CA TYR A 57 -9.72 -0.14 -0.13
C TYR A 57 -9.37 0.17 -1.59
N VAL A 58 -8.10 0.51 -1.88
CA VAL A 58 -7.60 0.78 -3.24
C VAL A 58 -7.64 -0.50 -4.10
N GLY A 59 -7.31 -1.65 -3.50
CA GLY A 59 -7.12 -2.92 -4.19
C GLY A 59 -5.65 -3.25 -4.33
N LEU A 60 -5.25 -4.41 -3.82
CA LEU A 60 -3.84 -4.79 -3.70
C LEU A 60 -3.16 -5.08 -5.04
N ASP A 61 -3.90 -5.58 -6.02
CA ASP A 61 -3.42 -5.76 -7.39
C ASP A 61 -3.10 -4.43 -8.09
N VAL A 62 -3.95 -3.42 -7.89
CA VAL A 62 -3.73 -2.06 -8.40
C VAL A 62 -2.52 -1.44 -7.74
N ALA A 63 -2.41 -1.56 -6.41
CA ALA A 63 -1.26 -1.07 -5.66
C ALA A 63 0.05 -1.74 -6.13
N LEU A 64 0.04 -3.07 -6.30
CA LEU A 64 1.21 -3.82 -6.78
C LEU A 64 1.61 -3.43 -8.19
N ALA A 65 0.66 -3.31 -9.13
CA ALA A 65 0.95 -2.90 -10.50
C ALA A 65 1.56 -1.49 -10.57
N ALA A 66 0.99 -0.55 -9.80
CA ALA A 66 1.45 0.83 -9.79
C ALA A 66 2.83 0.99 -9.15
N ILE A 67 3.08 0.36 -7.99
CA ILE A 67 4.40 0.44 -7.34
C ILE A 67 5.47 -0.30 -8.16
N THR A 68 5.11 -1.37 -8.87
CA THR A 68 6.03 -2.07 -9.80
C THR A 68 6.40 -1.19 -10.98
N THR A 69 5.46 -0.42 -11.52
CA THR A 69 5.75 0.56 -12.59
C THR A 69 6.75 1.62 -12.11
N ILE A 70 6.56 2.12 -10.89
CA ILE A 70 7.47 3.07 -10.25
C ILE A 70 8.83 2.42 -9.96
N TYR A 71 8.86 1.17 -9.49
CA TYR A 71 10.08 0.39 -9.28
C TYR A 71 10.90 0.23 -10.55
N ASN A 72 10.28 -0.15 -11.65
CA ASN A 72 10.99 -0.34 -12.92
C ASN A 72 11.64 0.96 -13.44
N ALA A 73 11.09 2.11 -13.09
CA ALA A 73 11.62 3.40 -13.53
C ALA A 73 12.69 3.98 -12.59
N PHE A 74 12.71 3.62 -11.29
CA PHE A 74 13.56 4.30 -10.30
C PHE A 74 14.31 3.39 -9.33
N GLY A 75 14.07 2.08 -9.37
CA GLY A 75 14.84 1.08 -8.63
C GLY A 75 14.43 0.90 -7.17
N ASP A 76 15.38 0.38 -6.38
CA ASP A 76 15.14 -0.41 -5.16
C ASP A 76 14.34 0.26 -4.04
N TYR A 77 14.35 1.59 -3.94
CA TYR A 77 13.50 2.31 -2.99
C TYR A 77 12.01 1.97 -3.14
N TYR A 78 11.60 1.63 -4.36
CA TYR A 78 10.22 1.32 -4.71
C TYR A 78 9.94 -0.18 -4.81
N LYS A 79 10.89 -1.04 -4.43
CA LYS A 79 10.70 -2.50 -4.47
C LYS A 79 9.43 -2.89 -3.70
N PRO A 80 8.46 -3.60 -4.30
CA PRO A 80 7.23 -4.00 -3.62
C PRO A 80 7.53 -4.93 -2.44
N SER A 81 6.74 -4.81 -1.36
CA SER A 81 6.83 -5.69 -0.19
C SER A 81 6.50 -7.14 -0.55
N GLU A 82 6.99 -8.08 0.26
CA GLU A 82 6.76 -9.50 0.00
C GLU A 82 5.34 -9.91 0.41
N SER A 83 4.78 -9.30 1.47
CA SER A 83 3.38 -9.49 1.84
C SER A 83 2.41 -9.06 0.73
N LEU A 84 2.65 -7.91 0.10
CA LEU A 84 1.80 -7.40 -0.98
C LEU A 84 1.76 -8.38 -2.16
N LYS A 85 2.93 -8.86 -2.60
CA LYS A 85 3.02 -9.85 -3.69
C LYS A 85 2.26 -11.13 -3.36
N LYS A 86 2.49 -11.69 -2.17
CA LYS A 86 1.82 -12.93 -1.72
C LYS A 86 0.31 -12.78 -1.65
N LEU A 87 -0.21 -11.64 -1.19
CA LEU A 87 -1.65 -11.42 -1.13
C LEU A 87 -2.27 -11.38 -2.53
N VAL A 88 -1.63 -10.68 -3.46
CA VAL A 88 -2.08 -10.62 -4.86
C VAL A 88 -2.00 -11.98 -5.54
N GLU A 89 -0.91 -12.73 -5.36
CA GLU A 89 -0.75 -14.10 -5.87
C GLU A 89 -1.85 -15.05 -5.38
N ASN A 90 -2.31 -14.87 -4.14
CA ASN A 90 -3.39 -15.65 -3.55
C ASN A 90 -4.80 -15.16 -3.90
N GLY A 91 -4.94 -14.09 -4.70
CA GLY A 91 -6.23 -13.50 -5.04
C GLY A 91 -6.92 -12.77 -3.88
N ASN A 92 -6.18 -12.46 -2.81
CA ASN A 92 -6.67 -11.64 -1.70
C ASN A 92 -6.41 -10.18 -2.04
N LEU A 93 -7.37 -9.52 -2.70
CA LEU A 93 -7.20 -8.20 -3.31
C LEU A 93 -7.81 -7.06 -2.49
N GLY A 94 -8.12 -7.29 -1.21
CA GLY A 94 -8.73 -6.31 -0.31
C GLY A 94 -10.25 -6.40 -0.30
N MET A 95 -10.91 -5.25 -0.14
CA MET A 95 -12.37 -5.19 0.06
C MET A 95 -13.15 -5.84 -1.09
N LYS A 96 -12.67 -5.70 -2.33
CA LYS A 96 -13.35 -6.22 -3.52
C LYS A 96 -13.43 -7.75 -3.59
N THR A 97 -12.55 -8.46 -2.87
CA THR A 97 -12.55 -9.93 -2.77
C THR A 97 -12.96 -10.43 -1.38
N GLY A 98 -13.36 -9.53 -0.47
CA GLY A 98 -13.70 -9.86 0.92
C GLY A 98 -12.49 -10.19 1.80
N LYS A 99 -11.26 -10.09 1.27
CA LYS A 99 -10.02 -10.41 1.99
C LYS A 99 -8.82 -9.74 1.34
N GLY A 100 -8.00 -9.10 2.17
CA GLY A 100 -6.68 -8.56 1.84
C GLY A 100 -5.77 -8.68 3.07
N PHE A 101 -5.26 -7.55 3.56
CA PHE A 101 -4.63 -7.50 4.88
C PHE A 101 -5.65 -7.71 6.01
N TYR A 102 -6.88 -7.25 5.82
CA TYR A 102 -8.01 -7.52 6.70
C TYR A 102 -9.02 -8.47 6.03
N GLU A 103 -9.88 -9.07 6.86
CA GLU A 103 -11.04 -9.84 6.40
C GLU A 103 -12.28 -8.95 6.43
N TYR A 104 -13.07 -9.00 5.36
CA TYR A 104 -14.25 -8.16 5.18
C TYR A 104 -15.48 -9.07 5.01
N THR A 105 -16.41 -8.96 5.96
CA THR A 105 -17.74 -9.57 5.82
C THR A 105 -18.54 -8.78 4.79
N LYS A 106 -19.19 -9.49 3.87
CA LYS A 106 -20.17 -8.93 2.93
C LYS A 106 -21.39 -8.36 3.66
#